data_AF-A0A6P6G5E3-F1
#
_entry.id   AF-A0A6P6G5E3-F1
#
_cell.length_a   1.000
_cell.length_b   1.000
_cell.length_c   1.000
_cell.angle_alpha   90.00
_cell.angle_beta   90.00
_cell.angle_gamma   90.00
#
_symmetry.space_group_name_H-M   'P 1'
#
loop_
_entity.id
_entity.type
_entity.pdbx_description
1 polymer ?
#
loop_
_entity_poly.entity_id
_entity_poly.type
_entity_poly.pdbx_seq_one_letter_code
_entity_poly.pdbx_strand_id
1 'polypeptide(L)'
;MEDEYVEEMVRRLENLSRGKEEASEIVRRSLGGLEVVHAQKGLLRCKFLIPNDVSDPDGNWHVGAIASLMDTLGVSAAYTSTDLLSYIFVGNFTNVGNAHLHVF
;
A
#
# COMPACT_ATOMS: atom_id res chain seq x y z
N MET A 1 -1.96 -4.28 -22.96
CA MET A 1 -2.15 -2.85 -22.62
C MET A 1 -2.69 -2.73 -21.20
N GLU A 2 -3.83 -3.32 -20.84
CA GLU A 2 -4.30 -3.32 -19.43
C GLU A 2 -3.36 -4.08 -18.48
N ASP A 3 -2.91 -5.27 -18.88
CA ASP A 3 -1.95 -6.06 -18.08
C ASP A 3 -0.60 -5.35 -17.88
N GLU A 4 -0.21 -4.52 -18.84
CA GLU A 4 1.04 -3.74 -18.79
C GLU A 4 0.99 -2.66 -17.70
N TYR A 5 -0.16 -1.97 -17.54
CA TYR A 5 -0.35 -1.01 -16.45
C TYR A 5 -0.35 -1.68 -15.07
N VAL A 6 -0.93 -2.88 -14.97
CA VAL A 6 -0.91 -3.66 -13.73
C VAL A 6 0.53 -4.07 -13.41
N GLU A 7 1.28 -4.61 -14.37
CA GLU A 7 2.68 -5.01 -14.18
C GLU A 7 3.58 -3.83 -13.79
N GLU A 8 3.43 -2.68 -14.45
CA GLU A 8 4.16 -1.45 -14.13
C GLU A 8 3.85 -0.98 -12.70
N MET A 9 2.57 -0.95 -12.33
CA MET A 9 2.16 -0.56 -11.00
C MET A 9 2.75 -1.50 -9.95
N VAL A 10 2.73 -2.82 -10.19
CA VAL A 10 3.24 -3.83 -9.24
C VAL A 10 4.72 -3.62 -9.04
N ARG A 11 5.47 -3.47 -10.13
CA ARG A 11 6.89 -3.14 -10.10
C ARG A 11 7.17 -1.88 -9.29
N ARG A 12 6.35 -0.84 -9.45
CA ARG A 12 6.51 0.42 -8.71
C ARG A 12 6.26 0.24 -7.20
N LEU A 13 5.21 -0.48 -6.81
CA LEU A 13 4.94 -0.78 -5.40
C LEU A 13 6.04 -1.63 -4.77
N GLU A 14 6.58 -2.60 -5.49
CA GLU A 14 7.72 -3.40 -5.02
C GLU A 14 9.01 -2.56 -4.88
N ASN A 15 9.23 -1.59 -5.76
CA ASN A 15 10.37 -0.69 -5.64
C ASN A 15 10.20 0.24 -4.45
N LEU A 16 9.00 0.80 -4.24
CA LEU A 16 8.67 1.61 -3.06
C LEU A 16 8.87 0.80 -1.77
N SER A 17 8.39 -0.45 -1.72
CA SER A 17 8.49 -1.29 -0.53
C SER A 17 9.92 -1.70 -0.18
N ARG A 18 10.81 -1.75 -1.19
CA ARG A 18 12.25 -1.99 -1.05
C ARG A 18 13.07 -0.70 -0.92
N GLY A 19 12.44 0.48 -0.93
CA GLY A 19 13.12 1.77 -0.90
C GLY A 19 13.99 2.06 -2.13
N LYS A 20 13.68 1.47 -3.28
CA LYS A 20 14.36 1.64 -4.57
C LYS A 20 13.71 2.71 -5.47
N GLU A 21 12.51 3.16 -5.11
CA GLU A 21 11.81 4.27 -5.76
C GLU A 21 12.08 5.57 -4.99
N GLU A 22 12.28 6.67 -5.70
CA GLU A 22 12.34 7.99 -5.07
C GLU A 22 10.96 8.37 -4.51
N ALA A 23 10.91 8.59 -3.20
CA ALA A 23 9.70 8.99 -2.49
C ALA A 23 10.08 9.81 -1.25
N SER A 24 9.11 10.55 -0.70
CA SER A 24 9.30 11.19 0.59
C SER A 24 9.57 10.14 1.68
N GLU A 25 10.33 10.52 2.71
CA GLU A 25 10.71 9.58 3.78
C GLU A 25 9.48 8.96 4.47
N ILE A 26 8.40 9.73 4.63
CA ILE A 26 7.15 9.21 5.20
C ILE A 26 6.56 8.09 4.32
N VAL A 27 6.49 8.28 3.00
CA VAL A 27 6.01 7.24 2.07
C VAL A 27 6.92 6.03 2.12
N ARG A 28 8.24 6.25 2.06
CA ARG A 28 9.25 5.18 2.02
C ARG A 28 9.20 4.28 3.25
N ARG A 29 9.00 4.86 4.45
CA ARG A 29 8.81 4.08 5.68
C ARG A 29 7.42 3.44 5.75
N SER A 30 6.39 4.15 5.31
CA SER A 30 5.00 3.66 5.35
C SER A 30 4.74 2.47 4.43
N LEU A 31 5.53 2.31 3.36
CA LEU A 31 5.43 1.18 2.43
C LEU A 31 6.46 0.09 2.69
N GLY A 32 7.35 0.27 3.67
CA GLY A 32 8.40 -0.71 3.99
C GLY A 32 7.80 -2.08 4.29
N GLY A 33 8.22 -3.10 3.55
CA GLY A 33 7.71 -4.47 3.74
C GLY A 33 6.30 -4.75 3.20
N LEU A 34 5.73 -3.85 2.38
CA LEU A 34 4.53 -4.12 1.61
C LEU A 34 4.77 -5.24 0.58
N GLU A 35 3.87 -6.23 0.58
CA GLU A 35 3.83 -7.36 -0.35
C GLU A 35 2.54 -7.27 -1.17
N VAL A 36 2.65 -7.21 -2.50
CA VAL A 36 1.48 -7.36 -3.38
C VAL A 36 1.12 -8.84 -3.45
N VAL A 37 -0.09 -9.19 -3.01
CA VAL A 37 -0.59 -10.58 -2.99
C VAL A 37 -1.39 -10.89 -4.24
N HIS A 38 -2.16 -9.91 -4.73
CA HIS A 38 -2.94 -10.02 -5.95
C HIS A 38 -3.14 -8.64 -6.56
N ALA A 39 -3.00 -8.53 -7.88
CA ALA A 39 -3.26 -7.30 -8.61
C ALA A 39 -3.97 -7.62 -9.92
N GLN A 40 -5.02 -6.88 -10.21
CA GLN A 40 -5.74 -6.89 -11.48
C GLN A 40 -6.36 -5.50 -11.68
N LYS A 41 -6.92 -5.23 -12.86
CA LYS A 41 -7.62 -3.97 -13.15
C LYS A 41 -8.64 -3.64 -12.06
N GLY A 42 -8.45 -2.49 -11.40
CA GLY A 42 -9.35 -1.96 -10.38
C GLY A 42 -9.35 -2.71 -9.04
N LEU A 43 -8.46 -3.69 -8.84
CA LEU A 43 -8.34 -4.43 -7.58
C LEU A 43 -6.87 -4.67 -7.23
N LEU A 44 -6.48 -4.19 -6.06
CA LEU A 44 -5.16 -4.38 -5.50
C LEU A 44 -5.28 -4.94 -4.08
N ARG A 45 -4.76 -6.15 -3.88
CA ARG A 45 -4.66 -6.78 -2.57
C ARG A 45 -3.21 -6.89 -2.15
N CYS A 46 -2.91 -6.25 -1.02
CA CYS A 46 -1.60 -6.26 -0.42
C CYS A 46 -1.64 -6.88 0.98
N LYS A 47 -0.49 -7.41 1.39
CA LYS A 47 -0.15 -7.76 2.75
C LYS A 47 0.94 -6.81 3.23
N PHE A 48 0.87 -6.44 4.49
CA PHE A 48 1.73 -5.45 5.12
C PHE A 48 1.86 -5.82 6.58
N LEU A 49 3.09 -5.75 7.08
CA LEU A 49 3.39 -5.82 8.49
C LEU A 49 3.85 -4.42 8.90
N ILE A 50 3.24 -3.86 9.95
CA ILE A 50 3.54 -2.51 10.41
C ILE A 50 5.03 -2.45 10.82
N PRO A 51 5.85 -1.62 10.15
CA PRO A 51 7.24 -1.48 10.51
C PRO A 51 7.41 -0.71 11.83
N ASN A 52 8.39 -1.11 12.64
CA ASN A 52 8.65 -0.50 13.95
C ASN A 52 9.00 1.00 13.88
N ASP A 53 9.50 1.47 12.74
CA ASP A 53 9.92 2.86 12.53
C ASP A 53 8.76 3.82 12.25
N VAL A 54 7.54 3.29 12.13
CA VAL A 54 6.29 4.05 11.94
C VAL A 54 5.25 3.74 13.01
N SER A 55 5.60 2.94 14.02
CA SER A 55 4.75 2.68 15.19
C SER A 55 5.29 3.33 16.47
N ASP A 56 4.41 3.68 17.38
CA ASP A 56 4.77 4.06 18.74
C ASP A 56 5.26 2.85 19.56
N PRO A 57 5.79 3.05 20.79
CA PRO A 57 6.26 1.96 21.64
C PRO A 57 5.20 0.90 22.01
N ASP A 58 3.91 1.25 21.92
CA ASP A 58 2.80 0.34 22.17
C ASP A 58 2.39 -0.43 20.89
N GLY A 59 3.09 -0.20 19.77
CA GLY A 59 2.83 -0.82 18.48
C GLY A 59 1.69 -0.16 17.71
N ASN A 60 1.19 1.01 18.14
CA ASN A 60 0.18 1.73 17.38
C ASN A 60 0.83 2.45 16.21
N TRP A 61 0.24 2.27 15.03
CA TRP A 61 0.77 2.87 13.82
C TRP A 61 0.52 4.39 13.80
N HIS A 62 1.52 5.18 13.41
CA HIS A 62 1.38 6.63 13.31
C HIS A 62 0.38 7.00 12.22
N VAL A 63 -0.57 7.88 12.54
CA VAL A 63 -1.66 8.30 11.63
C VAL A 63 -1.15 8.77 10.27
N GLY A 64 -0.03 9.52 10.25
CA GLY A 64 0.59 9.98 9.00
C GLY A 64 1.13 8.84 8.13
N ALA A 65 1.59 7.75 8.74
CA ALA A 65 2.06 6.58 8.01
C ALA A 65 0.90 5.76 7.43
N ILE A 66 -0.19 5.61 8.20
CA ILE A 66 -1.44 5.01 7.70
C ILE A 66 -1.95 5.77 6.48
N ALA A 67 -2.07 7.10 6.62
CA ALA A 67 -2.55 7.96 5.55
C ALA A 67 -1.67 7.86 4.30
N SER A 68 -0.35 7.84 4.47
CA SER A 68 0.60 7.76 3.34
C SER A 68 0.55 6.41 2.62
N LEU A 69 0.40 5.29 3.34
CA LEU A 69 0.19 3.98 2.72
C LEU A 69 -1.13 3.98 1.92
N MET A 70 -2.21 4.44 2.55
CA MET A 70 -3.53 4.44 1.93
C MET A 70 -3.59 5.31 0.67
N ASP A 71 -3.00 6.51 0.71
CA ASP A 71 -2.92 7.41 -0.44
C ASP A 71 -2.18 6.74 -1.60
N THR A 72 -1.03 6.10 -1.31
CA THR A 72 -0.24 5.41 -2.33
C THR A 72 -1.00 4.23 -2.93
N LEU A 73 -1.65 3.40 -2.11
CA LEU A 73 -2.45 2.26 -2.60
C LEU A 73 -3.67 2.72 -3.41
N GLY A 74 -4.30 3.83 -3.02
CA GLY A 74 -5.43 4.43 -3.75
C GLY A 74 -5.02 4.91 -5.14
N VAL A 75 -3.92 5.66 -5.24
CA VAL A 75 -3.35 6.09 -6.52
C VAL A 75 -2.94 4.90 -7.38
N SER A 76 -2.32 3.88 -6.78
CA SER A 76 -1.93 2.65 -7.46
C SER A 76 -3.14 1.89 -8.03
N ALA A 77 -4.21 1.71 -7.26
CA ALA A 77 -5.43 1.08 -7.75
C ALA A 77 -6.07 1.90 -8.89
N ALA A 78 -6.15 3.23 -8.73
CA ALA A 78 -6.68 4.13 -9.75
C ALA A 78 -5.86 4.16 -11.04
N TYR A 79 -4.54 3.95 -10.96
CA TYR A 79 -3.67 3.86 -12.13
C TYR A 79 -3.96 2.60 -12.97
N THR A 80 -4.34 1.49 -12.34
CA THR A 80 -4.68 0.24 -13.06
C THR A 80 -6.06 0.26 -13.71
N SER A 81 -6.90 1.23 -13.36
CA SER A 81 -8.26 1.39 -13.88
C SER A 81 -8.32 2.46 -14.96
N THR A 82 -8.92 2.14 -16.09
CA THR A 82 -9.09 3.05 -17.23
C THR A 82 -10.11 4.17 -17.00
N ASP A 83 -10.85 4.13 -15.88
CA ASP A 83 -11.94 5.06 -15.58
C ASP A 83 -11.62 5.89 -14.32
N LEU A 84 -11.62 7.21 -14.50
CA LEU A 84 -11.47 8.25 -13.47
C LEU A 84 -12.73 8.37 -12.59
N LEU A 85 -13.19 7.27 -12.00
CA LEU A 85 -14.38 7.25 -11.14
C LEU A 85 -14.01 6.91 -9.69
N SER A 86 -14.36 7.84 -8.82
CA SER A 86 -14.44 7.77 -7.36
C SER A 86 -14.15 6.40 -6.74
N TYR A 87 -12.93 6.20 -6.27
CA TYR A 87 -12.55 5.01 -5.49
C TYR A 87 -12.98 5.19 -4.03
N ILE A 88 -13.80 4.26 -3.52
CA ILE A 88 -14.08 4.14 -2.09
C ILE A 88 -13.19 3.01 -1.58
N PHE A 89 -12.13 3.37 -0.85
CA PHE A 89 -11.27 2.41 -0.20
C PHE A 89 -11.81 2.09 1.20
N VAL A 90 -12.11 0.81 1.45
CA VAL A 90 -12.55 0.34 2.77
C VAL A 90 -11.43 -0.51 3.39
N GLY A 91 -10.61 0.13 4.22
CA GLY A 91 -9.60 -0.56 5.02
C GLY A 91 -10.17 -0.96 6.38
N ASN A 92 -10.16 -2.25 6.70
CA ASN A 92 -10.39 -2.73 8.08
C ASN A 92 -9.04 -2.91 8.76
N PHE A 93 -8.75 -2.07 9.76
CA PHE A 93 -7.54 -2.17 10.57
C PHE A 93 -7.86 -2.96 11.84
N THR A 94 -7.23 -4.13 12.02
CA THR A 94 -7.34 -4.89 13.26
C THR A 94 -5.95 -5.05 13.85
N ASN A 95 -5.69 -4.39 14.98
CA ASN A 95 -4.49 -4.63 15.78
C ASN A 95 -4.69 -5.98 16.51
N VAL A 96 -4.27 -7.05 15.87
CA VAL A 96 -4.05 -8.35 16.50
C VAL A 96 -2.53 -8.44 16.61
N GLY A 97 -1.97 -8.70 17.80
CA GLY A 97 -0.53 -8.64 18.10
C GLY A 97 0.37 -9.65 17.36
N ASN A 98 0.27 -9.67 16.04
CA ASN A 98 1.00 -10.32 14.96
C ASN A 98 0.16 -10.09 13.69
N ALA A 99 0.26 -8.90 13.08
CA ALA A 99 -0.70 -8.44 12.08
C ALA A 99 -0.39 -8.95 10.66
N HIS A 100 -1.38 -9.60 10.04
CA HIS A 100 -1.46 -9.83 8.60
C HIS A 100 -2.48 -8.86 8.00
N LEU A 101 -2.05 -7.94 7.13
CA LEU A 101 -2.97 -7.08 6.37
C LEU A 101 -3.70 -7.89 5.30
N HIS A 102 -5.03 -7.77 5.25
CA HIS A 102 -5.87 -8.21 4.14
C HIS A 102 -6.60 -6.98 3.58
N VAL A 103 -6.13 -6.47 2.44
CA VAL A 103 -6.86 -5.47 1.66
C VAL A 103 -7.83 -6.21 0.73
N PHE A 104 -9.13 -5.86 0.76
CA PHE A 104 -10.16 -6.37 -0.16
C PHE A 104 -10.41 -5.37 -1.28
#